data_AF-A0A9Q6Z6K5-F1
#
_entry.id   AF-A0A9Q6Z6K5-F1
#
_cell.length_a   1.000
_cell.length_b   1.000
_cell.length_c   1.000
_cell.angle_alpha   90.00
_cell.angle_beta   90.00
_cell.angle_gamma   90.00
#
_symmetry.space_group_name_H-M   'P 1'
#
loop_
_entity.id
_entity.type
_entity.pdbx_description
1 polymer ?
#
loop_
_entity_poly.entity_id
_entity_poly.type
_entity_poly.pdbx_seq_one_letter_code
_entity_poly.pdbx_strand_id
1 'polypeptide(L)'
;MVYYNLAICYLRLNDLEKAERALVAGIYDNPLHASSHYMLAVVKESQQLHIESMLSAYFFLLLEQHSARSIKMLQLIEQGFEKGVSVSTEEKNVINLALDEGKLDSKYGLVEMGLTLSAAVDIAEQKGQDKKAFCDRTTNFLDLLKVVKTENPTLLEIDLVLYVPFFTAITEEEVFCNYVYQTTPGGNLQWLNKNEKKVASFQEWIKTKSFELTQGTE
;
A
#
# COMPACT_ATOMS: atom_id res chain seq x y z
N MET A 1 9.10 -19.55 -2.55
CA MET A 1 10.52 -19.25 -2.85
C MET A 1 10.89 -19.39 -4.34
N VAL A 2 10.46 -20.45 -5.05
CA VAL A 2 10.76 -20.63 -6.49
C VAL A 2 10.23 -19.47 -7.35
N TYR A 3 8.98 -19.08 -7.13
CA TYR A 3 8.33 -17.97 -7.83
C TYR A 3 9.04 -16.63 -7.68
N TYR A 4 9.53 -16.32 -6.47
CA TYR A 4 10.30 -15.10 -6.23
C TYR A 4 11.60 -15.08 -7.03
N ASN A 5 12.37 -16.17 -7.00
CA ASN A 5 13.61 -16.25 -7.77
C ASN A 5 13.35 -16.14 -9.28
N LEU A 6 12.25 -16.73 -9.76
CA LEU A 6 11.82 -16.59 -11.15
C LEU A 6 11.49 -15.14 -11.50
N ALA A 7 10.78 -14.42 -10.62
CA ALA A 7 10.52 -12.99 -10.80
C ALA A 7 11.81 -12.18 -10.90
N ILE A 8 12.82 -12.44 -10.04
CA ILE A 8 14.12 -11.77 -10.13
C ILE A 8 14.80 -12.01 -11.48
N CYS A 9 14.71 -13.23 -12.02
CA CYS A 9 15.21 -13.52 -13.36
C CYS A 9 14.51 -12.68 -14.44
N TYR A 10 13.18 -12.56 -14.39
CA TYR A 10 12.43 -11.73 -15.34
C TYR A 10 12.74 -10.23 -15.21
N LEU A 11 12.92 -9.73 -13.98
CA LEU A 11 13.33 -8.33 -13.75
C LEU A 11 14.70 -8.01 -14.35
N ARG A 12 15.65 -8.95 -14.26
CA ARG A 12 16.96 -8.81 -14.90
C ARG A 12 16.88 -8.79 -16.43
N LEU A 13 15.81 -9.35 -17.00
CA LEU A 13 15.50 -9.32 -18.42
C LEU A 13 14.61 -8.11 -18.80
N ASN A 14 14.29 -7.23 -17.85
CA ASN A 14 13.36 -6.11 -18.01
C ASN A 14 11.94 -6.54 -18.46
N ASP A 15 11.54 -7.77 -18.13
CA ASP A 15 10.23 -8.33 -18.45
C ASP A 15 9.30 -8.17 -17.23
N LEU A 16 8.74 -6.96 -17.08
CA LEU A 16 7.91 -6.59 -15.92
C LEU A 16 6.63 -7.43 -15.83
N GLU A 17 6.02 -7.76 -16.98
CA GLU A 17 4.79 -8.55 -17.03
C GLU A 17 5.01 -9.97 -16.50
N LYS A 18 6.07 -10.65 -16.94
CA LYS A 18 6.39 -11.99 -16.42
C LYS A 18 6.88 -11.96 -14.98
N ALA A 19 7.60 -10.90 -14.58
CA ALA A 19 7.98 -10.70 -13.20
C ALA A 19 6.75 -10.60 -12.29
N GLU A 20 5.78 -9.77 -12.67
CA GLU A 20 4.51 -9.62 -11.96
C GLU A 20 3.77 -10.96 -11.83
N ARG A 21 3.58 -11.69 -12.94
CA ARG A 21 2.91 -13.01 -12.92
C ARG A 21 3.59 -13.99 -11.96
N ALA A 22 4.92 -14.03 -11.96
CA ALA A 22 5.67 -14.89 -11.06
C ALA A 22 5.49 -14.44 -9.60
N LEU A 23 5.51 -13.15 -9.30
CA LEU A 23 5.28 -12.63 -7.95
C LEU A 23 3.88 -12.97 -7.44
N VAL A 24 2.86 -12.75 -8.27
CA VAL A 24 1.46 -13.05 -7.97
C VAL A 24 1.27 -14.54 -7.71
N ALA A 25 1.82 -15.41 -8.55
CA ALA A 25 1.80 -16.86 -8.31
C ALA A 25 2.47 -17.23 -6.96
N GLY A 26 3.56 -16.54 -6.60
CA GLY A 26 4.21 -16.72 -5.31
C GLY A 26 3.36 -16.24 -4.11
N ILE A 27 2.51 -15.22 -4.30
CA ILE A 27 1.58 -14.72 -3.28
C ILE A 27 0.41 -15.69 -3.11
N TYR A 28 -0.10 -16.30 -4.17
CA TYR A 28 -1.11 -17.37 -4.05
C TYR A 28 -0.55 -18.61 -3.36
N ASP A 29 0.69 -18.98 -3.65
CA ASP A 29 1.39 -20.10 -2.99
C ASP A 29 1.61 -19.83 -1.49
N ASN A 30 2.00 -18.60 -1.16
CA ASN A 30 2.16 -18.16 0.22
C ASN A 30 1.90 -16.64 0.35
N PRO A 31 0.71 -16.24 0.84
CA PRO A 31 0.35 -14.84 0.95
C PRO A 31 1.11 -14.11 2.07
N LEU A 32 1.92 -14.81 2.86
CA LEU A 32 2.77 -14.23 3.89
C LEU A 32 4.23 -14.10 3.43
N HIS A 33 4.51 -14.34 2.15
CA HIS A 33 5.87 -14.20 1.62
C HIS A 33 6.23 -12.72 1.38
N ALA A 34 6.73 -12.05 2.43
CA ALA A 34 7.06 -10.61 2.44
C ALA A 34 7.84 -10.15 1.20
N SER A 35 8.86 -10.90 0.77
CA SER A 35 9.70 -10.50 -0.38
C SER A 35 8.92 -10.46 -1.71
N SER A 36 7.85 -11.24 -1.87
CA SER A 36 6.97 -11.12 -3.03
C SER A 36 6.20 -9.80 -3.02
N HIS A 37 5.62 -9.41 -1.89
CA HIS A 37 4.89 -8.14 -1.75
C HIS A 37 5.81 -6.94 -1.96
N TYR A 38 7.01 -6.96 -1.36
CA TYR A 38 8.03 -5.93 -1.57
C TYR A 38 8.34 -5.74 -3.05
N MET A 39 8.62 -6.85 -3.76
CA MET A 39 9.02 -6.76 -5.15
C MET A 39 7.84 -6.39 -6.04
N LEU A 40 6.62 -6.81 -5.69
CA LEU A 40 5.42 -6.41 -6.42
C LEU A 40 5.19 -4.91 -6.31
N ALA A 41 5.39 -4.31 -5.13
CA ALA A 41 5.33 -2.85 -4.97
C ALA A 41 6.33 -2.15 -5.91
N VAL A 42 7.57 -2.62 -5.96
CA VAL A 42 8.60 -2.07 -6.87
C VAL A 42 8.21 -2.22 -8.34
N VAL A 43 7.66 -3.37 -8.74
CA VAL A 43 7.21 -3.60 -10.12
C VAL A 43 6.05 -2.67 -10.47
N LYS A 44 5.04 -2.57 -9.61
CA LYS A 44 3.89 -1.68 -9.80
C LYS A 44 4.30 -0.21 -9.89
N GLU A 45 5.25 0.22 -9.06
CA GLU A 45 5.81 1.57 -9.16
C GLU A 45 6.49 1.80 -10.52
N SER A 46 7.27 0.85 -11.00
CA SER A 46 7.92 0.94 -12.32
C SER A 46 6.94 0.98 -13.49
N GLN A 47 5.75 0.39 -13.30
CA GLN A 47 4.61 0.44 -14.24
C GLN A 47 3.75 1.70 -14.06
N GLN A 48 4.10 2.60 -13.13
CA GLN A 48 3.33 3.79 -12.76
C GLN A 48 1.93 3.48 -12.20
N LEU A 49 1.73 2.26 -11.70
CA LEU A 49 0.52 1.76 -11.03
C LEU A 49 0.63 2.03 -9.53
N HIS A 50 0.39 3.29 -9.19
CA HIS A 50 0.77 3.86 -7.90
C HIS A 50 -0.08 3.32 -6.73
N ILE A 51 -1.39 3.20 -6.91
CA ILE A 51 -2.27 2.68 -5.86
C ILE A 51 -1.94 1.21 -5.57
N GLU A 52 -1.74 0.41 -6.61
CA GLU A 52 -1.34 -0.99 -6.50
C GLU A 52 0.04 -1.15 -5.84
N SER A 53 0.95 -0.23 -6.15
CA SER A 53 2.27 -0.13 -5.51
C SER A 53 2.15 0.14 -4.01
N MET A 54 1.33 1.14 -3.62
CA MET A 54 1.05 1.45 -2.22
C MET A 54 0.40 0.27 -1.48
N LEU A 55 -0.60 -0.38 -2.07
CA LEU A 55 -1.28 -1.55 -1.49
C LEU A 55 -0.28 -2.68 -1.19
N SER A 56 0.59 -2.98 -2.16
CA SER A 56 1.64 -3.99 -2.02
C SER A 56 2.66 -3.61 -0.94
N ALA A 57 3.04 -2.32 -0.87
CA ALA A 57 3.97 -1.79 0.12
C ALA A 57 3.38 -1.85 1.54
N TYR A 58 2.12 -1.46 1.74
CA TYR A 58 1.44 -1.61 3.03
C TYR A 58 1.41 -3.06 3.47
N PHE A 59 1.09 -3.98 2.56
CA PHE A 59 1.03 -5.40 2.89
C PHE A 59 2.41 -5.94 3.27
N PHE A 60 3.48 -5.51 2.58
CA PHE A 60 4.84 -5.82 2.99
C PHE A 60 5.16 -5.31 4.40
N LEU A 61 4.75 -4.09 4.75
CA LEU A 61 4.96 -3.54 6.11
C LEU A 61 4.22 -4.32 7.20
N LEU A 62 3.14 -5.04 6.86
CA LEU A 62 2.49 -5.96 7.82
C LEU A 62 3.36 -7.18 8.14
N LEU A 63 4.21 -7.59 7.19
CA LEU A 63 5.00 -8.82 7.27
C LEU A 63 6.45 -8.57 7.71
N GLU A 64 7.04 -7.42 7.36
CA GLU A 64 8.42 -7.08 7.66
C GLU A 64 8.56 -5.62 8.11
N GLN A 65 8.79 -5.42 9.41
CA GLN A 65 8.79 -4.09 10.02
C GLN A 65 10.20 -3.56 10.31
N HIS A 66 11.18 -4.42 10.59
CA HIS A 66 12.49 -3.95 11.07
C HIS A 66 13.60 -4.22 10.07
N SER A 67 13.59 -3.50 8.95
CA SER A 67 14.65 -3.61 7.95
C SER A 67 14.84 -2.32 7.16
N ALA A 68 15.96 -2.22 6.45
CA ALA A 68 16.15 -1.14 5.48
C ALA A 68 15.07 -1.16 4.37
N ARG A 69 14.43 -2.31 4.12
CA ARG A 69 13.34 -2.45 3.14
C ARG A 69 12.03 -1.83 3.66
N SER A 70 11.75 -1.94 4.96
CA SER A 70 10.55 -1.32 5.55
C SER A 70 10.61 0.21 5.50
N ILE A 71 11.78 0.80 5.73
CA ILE A 71 11.99 2.25 5.56
C ILE A 71 11.70 2.67 4.12
N LYS A 72 12.19 1.91 3.12
CA LYS A 72 11.93 2.19 1.70
C LYS A 72 10.45 2.10 1.34
N MET A 73 9.74 1.09 1.84
CA MET A 73 8.31 0.93 1.54
C MET A 73 7.45 1.98 2.24
N LEU A 74 7.84 2.43 3.43
CA LEU A 74 7.20 3.57 4.06
C LEU A 74 7.42 4.86 3.26
N GLN A 75 8.64 5.10 2.77
CA GLN A 75 8.93 6.23 1.89
C GLN A 75 8.12 6.18 0.59
N LEU A 76 7.95 4.99 0.00
CA LEU A 76 7.11 4.79 -1.18
C LEU A 76 5.65 5.20 -0.90
N ILE A 77 5.11 4.80 0.25
CA ILE A 77 3.75 5.17 0.66
C ILE A 77 3.63 6.68 0.88
N GLU A 78 4.58 7.30 1.59
CA GLU A 78 4.62 8.75 1.86
C GLU A 78 4.66 9.57 0.57
N GLN A 79 5.59 9.23 -0.34
CA GLN A 79 5.66 9.84 -1.68
C GLN A 79 4.36 9.65 -2.45
N GLY A 80 3.69 8.53 -2.19
CA GLY A 80 2.43 8.23 -2.80
C GLY A 80 1.27 9.12 -2.40
N PHE A 81 1.26 9.59 -1.15
CA PHE A 81 0.29 10.58 -0.71
C PHE A 81 0.54 11.95 -1.32
N GLU A 82 1.78 12.28 -1.66
CA GLU A 82 2.16 13.59 -2.20
C GLU A 82 2.06 13.65 -3.74
N LYS A 83 1.74 12.53 -4.39
CA LYS A 83 1.70 12.42 -5.85
C LYS A 83 0.55 13.25 -6.43
N GLY A 84 0.82 13.93 -7.54
CA GLY A 84 -0.18 14.74 -8.24
C GLY A 84 -0.37 16.15 -7.67
N VAL A 85 0.40 16.56 -6.65
CA VAL A 85 0.32 17.91 -6.07
C VAL A 85 1.68 18.59 -6.06
N SER A 86 1.71 19.89 -6.40
CA SER A 86 2.91 20.72 -6.27
C SER A 86 2.56 22.15 -5.87
N VAL A 87 3.46 22.83 -5.18
CA VAL A 87 3.32 24.26 -4.85
C VAL A 87 3.95 25.09 -5.95
N SER A 88 3.25 26.12 -6.43
CA SER A 88 3.80 27.03 -7.44
C SER A 88 5.04 27.75 -6.92
N THR A 89 6.09 27.75 -7.74
CA THR A 89 7.32 28.53 -7.48
C THR A 89 7.17 29.99 -7.89
N GLU A 90 6.15 30.30 -8.70
CA GLU A 90 5.92 31.63 -9.27
C GLU A 90 4.89 32.43 -8.47
N GLU A 91 3.87 31.75 -7.95
CA GLU A 91 2.75 32.37 -7.24
C GLU A 91 2.62 31.84 -5.81
N LYS A 92 2.60 32.75 -4.83
CA LYS A 92 2.40 32.38 -3.43
C LYS A 92 0.99 31.82 -3.23
N ASN A 93 0.90 30.73 -2.47
CA ASN A 93 -0.36 30.06 -2.11
C ASN A 93 -1.12 29.43 -3.28
N VAL A 94 -0.46 29.18 -4.41
CA VAL A 94 -1.04 28.41 -5.52
C VAL A 94 -0.57 26.97 -5.43
N ILE A 95 -1.54 26.06 -5.44
CA ILE A 95 -1.33 24.61 -5.44
C ILE A 95 -1.78 24.08 -6.80
N ASN A 96 -0.86 23.44 -7.52
CA ASN A 96 -1.11 22.81 -8.80
C ASN A 96 -1.47 21.35 -8.60
N LEU A 97 -2.57 20.92 -9.24
CA LEU A 97 -3.02 19.53 -9.25
C LEU A 97 -2.77 18.93 -10.64
N ALA A 98 -2.08 17.80 -10.68
CA ALA A 98 -1.89 17.02 -11.89
C ALA A 98 -2.79 15.79 -11.82
N LEU A 99 -3.85 15.80 -12.61
CA LEU A 99 -4.73 14.65 -12.79
C LEU A 99 -4.46 14.05 -14.17
N ASP A 100 -4.24 12.75 -14.20
CA ASP A 100 -4.13 11.98 -15.43
C ASP A 100 -5.53 11.49 -15.83
N GLU A 101 -6.09 12.07 -16.89
CA GLU A 101 -7.43 11.73 -17.39
C GLU A 101 -7.57 10.22 -17.66
N GLY A 102 -6.52 9.55 -18.15
CA GLY A 102 -6.54 8.11 -18.41
C GLY A 102 -6.62 7.27 -17.13
N LYS A 103 -6.16 7.80 -15.99
CA LYS A 103 -6.26 7.14 -14.68
C LYS A 103 -7.60 7.40 -14.00
N LEU A 104 -8.29 8.49 -14.32
CA LEU A 104 -9.62 8.79 -13.76
C LEU A 104 -10.68 7.78 -14.21
N ASP A 105 -10.54 7.24 -15.42
CA ASP A 105 -11.40 6.16 -15.93
C ASP A 105 -11.01 4.76 -15.43
N SER A 106 -9.92 4.66 -14.66
CA SER A 106 -9.50 3.39 -14.07
C SER A 106 -10.34 3.00 -12.84
N LYS A 107 -10.21 1.74 -12.42
CA LYS A 107 -10.83 1.24 -11.18
C LYS A 107 -10.45 2.03 -9.92
N TYR A 108 -9.33 2.77 -9.96
CA TYR A 108 -8.82 3.59 -8.86
C TYR A 108 -8.98 5.10 -9.09
N GLY A 109 -9.69 5.55 -10.14
CA GLY A 109 -9.79 6.97 -10.46
C GLY A 109 -10.31 7.85 -9.31
N LEU A 110 -11.33 7.36 -8.58
CA LEU A 110 -11.85 8.05 -7.39
C LEU A 110 -10.86 8.07 -6.23
N VAL A 111 -10.04 7.02 -6.09
CA VAL A 111 -8.99 6.95 -5.05
C VAL A 111 -7.88 7.95 -5.38
N GLU A 112 -7.39 7.96 -6.61
CA GLU A 112 -6.35 8.90 -7.09
C GLU A 112 -6.80 10.36 -6.91
N MET A 113 -8.04 10.68 -7.29
CA MET A 113 -8.61 12.02 -7.09
C MET A 113 -8.73 12.38 -5.61
N GLY A 114 -9.24 11.45 -4.78
CA GLY A 114 -9.38 11.65 -3.34
C GLY A 114 -8.04 11.92 -2.65
N LEU A 115 -6.99 11.18 -3.02
CA LEU A 115 -5.64 11.38 -2.49
C LEU A 115 -5.06 12.73 -2.93
N THR A 116 -5.17 13.07 -4.21
CA THR A 116 -4.68 14.36 -4.75
C THR A 116 -5.33 15.54 -4.03
N LEU A 117 -6.65 15.49 -3.80
CA LEU A 117 -7.37 16.53 -3.06
C LEU A 117 -6.96 16.56 -1.58
N SER A 118 -6.80 15.40 -0.93
CA SER A 118 -6.35 15.32 0.46
C SER A 118 -4.97 15.95 0.63
N ALA A 119 -4.03 15.67 -0.28
CA ALA A 119 -2.69 16.22 -0.24
C ALA A 119 -2.68 17.75 -0.45
N ALA A 120 -3.55 18.26 -1.32
CA ALA A 120 -3.73 19.71 -1.49
C ALA A 120 -4.22 20.39 -0.21
N VAL A 121 -5.16 19.76 0.51
CA VAL A 121 -5.63 20.25 1.81
C VAL A 121 -4.50 20.22 2.84
N ASP A 122 -3.74 19.13 2.91
CA ASP A 122 -2.63 19.00 3.86
C ASP A 122 -1.55 20.09 3.63
N ILE A 123 -1.24 20.41 2.37
CA ILE A 123 -0.33 21.52 2.01
C ILE A 123 -0.93 22.87 2.41
N ALA A 124 -2.21 23.11 2.12
CA ALA A 124 -2.88 24.37 2.46
C ALA A 124 -2.93 24.61 3.98
N GLU A 125 -3.11 23.54 4.76
CA GLU A 125 -3.14 23.56 6.22
C GLU A 125 -1.75 23.45 6.87
N GLN A 126 -0.68 23.31 6.06
CA GLN A 126 0.70 23.12 6.52
C GLN A 126 0.84 21.94 7.49
N LYS A 127 0.13 20.85 7.23
CA LYS A 127 0.26 19.64 8.04
C LYS A 127 1.68 19.08 7.93
N GLY A 128 2.22 18.66 9.07
CA GLY A 128 3.54 18.02 9.14
C GLY A 128 3.51 16.58 8.64
N GLN A 129 4.69 15.98 8.54
CA GLN A 129 4.87 14.55 8.21
C GLN A 129 4.99 13.68 9.48
N ASP A 130 4.30 14.08 10.55
CA ASP A 130 4.34 13.34 11.81
C ASP A 130 3.46 12.08 11.77
N LYS A 131 3.52 11.29 12.84
CA LYS A 131 2.71 10.07 12.97
C LYS A 131 1.22 10.34 12.78
N LYS A 132 0.70 11.42 13.38
CA LYS A 132 -0.74 11.70 13.35
C LYS A 132 -1.16 11.96 11.90
N ALA A 133 -0.41 12.80 11.19
CA ALA A 133 -0.65 13.06 9.77
C ALA A 133 -0.52 11.80 8.90
N PHE A 134 0.45 10.92 9.19
CA PHE A 134 0.53 9.62 8.50
C PHE A 134 -0.70 8.74 8.76
N CYS A 135 -1.14 8.61 10.02
CA CYS A 135 -2.33 7.83 10.35
C CYS A 135 -3.59 8.41 9.71
N ASP A 136 -3.75 9.74 9.73
CA ASP A 136 -4.91 10.41 9.13
C ASP A 136 -4.96 10.14 7.61
N ARG A 137 -3.82 10.26 6.91
CA ARG A 137 -3.71 9.90 5.48
C ARG A 137 -3.96 8.42 5.21
N THR A 138 -3.48 7.54 6.09
CA THR A 138 -3.69 6.10 6.01
C THR A 138 -5.17 5.74 6.16
N THR A 139 -5.86 6.26 7.17
CA THR A 139 -7.30 6.05 7.37
C THR A 139 -8.09 6.57 6.17
N ASN A 140 -7.79 7.78 5.68
CA ASN A 140 -8.44 8.31 4.48
C ASN A 140 -8.23 7.40 3.25
N PHE A 141 -7.03 6.85 3.07
CA PHE A 141 -6.77 5.89 2.01
C PHE A 141 -7.61 4.62 2.14
N LEU A 142 -7.69 4.03 3.34
CA LEU A 142 -8.53 2.84 3.58
C LEU A 142 -10.01 3.13 3.32
N ASP A 143 -10.49 4.32 3.67
CA ASP A 143 -11.85 4.76 3.39
C ASP A 143 -12.11 4.89 1.88
N LEU A 144 -11.17 5.49 1.14
CA LEU A 144 -11.25 5.59 -0.31
C LEU A 144 -11.27 4.21 -0.98
N LEU A 145 -10.55 3.21 -0.45
CA LEU A 145 -10.59 1.86 -1.00
C LEU A 145 -11.98 1.21 -0.94
N LYS A 146 -12.86 1.64 -0.03
CA LYS A 146 -14.23 1.10 0.09
C LYS A 146 -15.10 1.40 -1.15
N VAL A 147 -14.71 2.36 -2.00
CA VAL A 147 -15.44 2.66 -3.25
C VAL A 147 -14.93 1.87 -4.45
N VAL A 148 -13.81 1.15 -4.30
CA VAL A 148 -13.23 0.34 -5.37
C VAL A 148 -14.07 -0.90 -5.58
N LYS A 149 -14.52 -1.12 -6.82
CA LYS A 149 -15.30 -2.30 -7.18
C LYS A 149 -14.37 -3.49 -7.42
N THR A 150 -14.68 -4.62 -6.78
CA THR A 150 -13.91 -5.87 -6.87
C THR A 150 -14.68 -6.97 -7.60
N GLU A 151 -15.45 -6.62 -8.63
CA GLU A 151 -16.30 -7.56 -9.36
C GLU A 151 -15.49 -8.37 -10.39
N ASN A 152 -15.57 -9.71 -10.30
CA ASN A 152 -14.96 -10.68 -11.22
C ASN A 152 -13.48 -10.43 -11.56
N PRO A 153 -12.59 -10.24 -10.56
CA PRO A 153 -11.18 -10.01 -10.83
C PRO A 153 -10.52 -11.25 -11.42
N THR A 154 -9.53 -11.04 -12.29
CA THR A 154 -8.61 -12.10 -12.70
C THR A 154 -7.60 -12.37 -11.59
N LEU A 155 -7.00 -13.57 -11.58
CA LEU A 155 -5.94 -13.89 -10.60
C LEU A 155 -4.74 -12.95 -10.70
N LEU A 156 -4.46 -12.35 -11.86
CA LEU A 156 -3.37 -11.39 -12.00
C LEU A 156 -3.65 -10.07 -11.26
N GLU A 157 -4.93 -9.73 -11.07
CA GLU A 157 -5.40 -8.56 -10.32
C GLU A 157 -5.41 -8.86 -8.81
N ILE A 158 -4.24 -9.22 -8.28
CA ILE A 158 -4.05 -9.54 -6.86
C ILE A 158 -4.43 -8.37 -5.94
N ASP A 159 -4.40 -7.14 -6.45
CA ASP A 159 -4.92 -5.96 -5.78
C ASP A 159 -6.42 -6.08 -5.50
N LEU A 160 -7.21 -6.57 -6.46
CA LEU A 160 -8.65 -6.76 -6.30
C LEU A 160 -9.02 -8.07 -5.60
N VAL A 161 -8.18 -9.11 -5.70
CA VAL A 161 -8.42 -10.40 -5.04
C VAL A 161 -8.02 -10.37 -3.56
N LEU A 162 -6.86 -9.80 -3.26
CA LEU A 162 -6.27 -9.82 -1.92
C LEU A 162 -6.26 -8.44 -1.27
N TYR A 163 -5.61 -7.44 -1.88
CA TYR A 163 -5.28 -6.23 -1.12
C TYR A 163 -6.50 -5.36 -0.78
N VAL A 164 -7.33 -5.00 -1.75
CA VAL A 164 -8.51 -4.18 -1.52
C VAL A 164 -9.47 -4.87 -0.53
N PRO A 165 -9.87 -6.14 -0.71
CA PRO A 165 -10.69 -6.85 0.28
C PRO A 165 -10.04 -6.96 1.67
N PHE A 166 -8.71 -7.14 1.73
CA PHE A 166 -7.97 -7.21 2.98
C PHE A 166 -8.02 -5.87 3.74
N PHE A 167 -7.67 -4.78 3.07
CA PHE A 167 -7.56 -3.46 3.69
C PHE A 167 -8.92 -2.89 4.06
N THR A 168 -9.95 -3.13 3.24
CA THR A 168 -11.34 -2.74 3.56
C THR A 168 -11.94 -3.54 4.71
N ALA A 169 -11.39 -4.72 5.03
CA ALA A 169 -11.83 -5.55 6.16
C ALA A 169 -11.17 -5.16 7.50
N ILE A 170 -10.22 -4.21 7.51
CA ILE A 170 -9.58 -3.74 8.74
C ILE A 170 -10.60 -2.96 9.57
N THR A 171 -10.87 -3.42 10.79
CA THR A 171 -11.72 -2.71 11.77
C THR A 171 -10.93 -2.00 12.85
N GLU A 172 -9.67 -2.40 13.06
CA GLU A 172 -8.78 -1.88 14.12
C GLU A 172 -7.73 -0.92 13.52
N GLU A 173 -8.20 0.19 12.93
CA GLU A 173 -7.35 1.14 12.20
C GLU A 173 -6.21 1.72 13.06
N GLU A 174 -6.44 1.96 14.36
CA GLU A 174 -5.40 2.42 15.28
C GLU A 174 -4.27 1.37 15.39
N VAL A 175 -4.63 0.09 15.51
CA VAL A 175 -3.64 -1.00 15.58
C VAL A 175 -2.88 -1.07 14.27
N PHE A 176 -3.59 -1.02 13.13
CA PHE A 176 -2.97 -1.04 11.81
C PHE A 176 -1.96 0.10 11.63
N CYS A 177 -2.36 1.35 11.88
CA CYS A 177 -1.46 2.49 11.69
C CYS A 177 -0.21 2.38 12.58
N ASN A 178 -0.38 2.10 13.88
CA ASN A 178 0.77 2.00 14.79
C ASN A 178 1.69 0.84 14.40
N TYR A 179 1.13 -0.24 13.84
CA TYR A 179 1.87 -1.41 13.39
C TYR A 179 2.68 -1.14 12.12
N VAL A 180 2.14 -0.47 11.10
CA VAL A 180 2.90 -0.17 9.88
C VAL A 180 3.91 0.99 10.08
N TYR A 181 3.62 1.93 10.99
CA TYR A 181 4.50 3.08 11.28
C TYR A 181 5.61 2.79 12.29
N GLN A 182 5.73 1.57 12.82
CA GLN A 182 6.68 1.26 13.90
C GLN A 182 8.17 1.36 13.51
N THR A 183 8.45 1.56 12.23
CA THR A 183 9.75 1.42 11.57
C THR A 183 10.49 2.75 11.43
N THR A 184 9.85 3.86 11.80
CA THR A 184 10.42 5.22 11.74
C THR A 184 11.30 5.54 12.94
N PRO A 185 12.30 6.44 12.79
CA PRO A 185 12.88 7.14 13.93
C PRO A 185 11.77 7.86 14.71
N GLY A 186 11.50 7.42 15.94
CA GLY A 186 10.33 7.86 16.71
C GLY A 186 9.09 6.94 16.61
N GLY A 187 9.26 5.73 16.05
CA GLY A 187 8.21 4.73 15.88
C GLY A 187 7.53 4.26 17.18
N ASN A 188 6.42 3.56 17.03
CA ASN A 188 5.45 3.31 18.11
C ASN A 188 5.71 2.07 18.97
N LEU A 189 6.96 1.63 19.12
CA LEU A 189 7.29 0.45 19.93
C LEU A 189 6.69 0.52 21.35
N GLN A 190 6.65 1.71 21.95
CA GLN A 190 6.02 1.89 23.26
C GLN A 190 4.51 1.65 23.25
N TRP A 191 3.79 2.09 22.21
CA TRP A 191 2.35 1.85 22.08
C TRP A 191 2.09 0.37 21.80
N LEU A 192 2.90 -0.26 20.94
CA LEU A 192 2.79 -1.69 20.63
C LEU A 192 3.00 -2.57 21.87
N ASN A 193 4.02 -2.29 22.68
CA ASN A 193 4.28 -3.03 23.93
C ASN A 193 3.15 -2.84 24.96
N LYS A 194 2.52 -1.67 25.02
CA LYS A 194 1.35 -1.45 25.88
C LYS A 194 0.09 -2.15 25.39
N ASN A 195 0.04 -2.51 24.11
CA ASN A 195 -1.12 -3.11 23.44
C ASN A 195 -0.83 -4.52 22.89
N GLU A 196 0.15 -5.24 23.47
CA GLU A 196 0.63 -6.55 22.98
C GLU A 196 -0.49 -7.53 22.63
N LYS A 197 -1.54 -7.61 23.47
CA LYS A 197 -2.70 -8.49 23.21
C LYS A 197 -3.45 -8.11 21.94
N LYS A 198 -3.68 -6.80 21.70
CA LYS A 198 -4.34 -6.32 20.48
C LYS A 198 -3.47 -6.60 19.27
N VAL A 199 -2.16 -6.35 19.39
CA VAL A 199 -1.19 -6.59 18.32
C VAL A 199 -1.13 -8.08 17.97
N ALA A 200 -1.09 -8.97 18.96
CA ALA A 200 -1.09 -10.42 18.72
C ALA A 200 -2.37 -10.89 18.02
N SER A 201 -3.54 -10.42 18.46
CA SER A 201 -4.81 -10.70 17.77
C SER A 201 -4.82 -10.18 16.33
N PHE A 202 -4.29 -8.98 16.11
CA PHE A 202 -4.18 -8.40 14.78
C PHE A 202 -3.24 -9.18 13.88
N GLN A 203 -2.10 -9.64 14.38
CA GLN A 203 -1.16 -10.50 13.66
C GLN A 203 -1.79 -11.83 13.24
N GLU A 204 -2.60 -12.43 14.11
CA GLU A 204 -3.30 -13.67 13.77
C GLU A 204 -4.43 -13.43 12.75
N TRP A 205 -5.12 -12.30 12.87
CA TRP A 205 -6.11 -11.85 11.89
C TRP A 205 -5.47 -11.62 10.51
N ILE A 206 -4.30 -10.98 10.44
CA ILE A 206 -3.54 -10.79 9.18
C ILE A 206 -3.35 -12.15 8.51
N LYS A 207 -2.82 -13.16 9.22
CA LYS A 207 -2.58 -14.49 8.65
C LYS A 207 -3.87 -15.13 8.15
N THR A 208 -4.87 -15.20 9.01
CA THR A 208 -6.15 -15.85 8.72
C THR A 208 -6.81 -15.21 7.49
N LYS A 209 -6.92 -13.88 7.48
CA LYS A 209 -7.57 -13.15 6.39
C LYS A 209 -6.80 -13.26 5.07
N SER A 210 -5.47 -13.29 5.13
CA SER A 210 -4.62 -13.44 3.94
C SER A 210 -4.82 -14.79 3.24
N PHE A 211 -4.90 -15.88 4.02
CA PHE A 211 -5.18 -17.21 3.47
C PHE A 211 -6.63 -17.34 2.99
N GLU A 212 -7.60 -16.81 3.75
CA GLU A 212 -9.01 -16.78 3.34
C GLU A 212 -9.18 -16.15 1.94
N LEU A 213 -8.56 -14.99 1.71
CA LEU A 213 -8.71 -14.24 0.44
C LEU A 213 -7.96 -14.86 -0.75
N THR A 214 -6.86 -15.58 -0.51
CA THR A 214 -6.08 -16.20 -1.60
C THR A 214 -6.49 -17.62 -1.92
N GLN A 215 -7.16 -18.32 -1.01
CA GLN A 215 -7.60 -19.71 -1.19
C GLN A 215 -9.12 -19.84 -1.41
N GLY A 216 -9.91 -18.80 -1.11
CA GLY A 216 -11.37 -18.80 -1.22
C GLY A 216 -11.94 -18.47 -2.61
N THR A 217 -11.10 -18.25 -3.61
CA THR A 217 -11.53 -18.06 -5.01
C THR A 217 -11.66 -19.42 -5.71
N GLU A 218 -12.74 -20.14 -5.43
CA GLU A 218 -13.21 -21.30 -6.23
C GLU A 218 -14.28 -20.89 -7.24
#